data_AF-A0A285XWC9-F1
#
_entry.id   AF-A0A285XWC9-F1
#
_cell.length_a   1.000
_cell.length_b   1.000
_cell.length_c   1.000
_cell.angle_alpha   90.00
_cell.angle_beta   90.00
_cell.angle_gamma   90.00
#
_symmetry.space_group_name_H-M   'P 1'
#
loop_
_entity.id
_entity.type
_entity.pdbx_description
1 polymer ?
#
loop_
_entity_poly.entity_id
_entity_poly.type
_entity_poly.pdbx_seq_one_letter_code
_entity_poly.pdbx_strand_id
1 'polypeptide(L)'
;MKWGTMRSPADRPDLRVRPRIWIGIAVVVGYVALVSITQHLSGVPYPDLGDNGSTLFRGVGISLILGAIALTVVTTLLGWWRPAIREQHRATSRWPVIAPALMTVLMLLNLIGTDWGAYDLSFFAASLVLLLVGFTEEIATRGLLVTALRSRLGEGWVWFLSSLAFGLMHYVNVLSGQDFGRTSFQVLSAFLFGTVLYILRRITGTLVWAMVLHALWDFAVFATGKGHPASFTGMGGLELLIGAFALIAVWWVIRGSNERLAETPALSSQPR
;
A
#
# COMPACT_ATOMS: atom_id res chain seq x y z
N MET A 1 -22.43 0.55 36.63
CA MET A 1 -21.63 1.68 36.07
C MET A 1 -20.15 1.28 36.09
N LYS A 2 -19.54 0.98 34.94
CA LYS A 2 -18.09 0.81 34.84
C LYS A 2 -17.48 2.17 34.48
N TRP A 3 -16.75 2.76 35.41
CA TRP A 3 -15.99 3.97 35.19
C TRP A 3 -14.92 3.69 34.15
N GLY A 4 -15.03 4.33 32.99
CA GLY A 4 -13.98 4.32 31.97
C GLY A 4 -12.75 5.01 32.54
N THR A 5 -11.63 4.31 32.56
CA THR A 5 -10.32 4.88 32.84
C THR A 5 -10.02 5.98 31.82
N MET A 6 -10.16 7.25 32.24
CA MET A 6 -9.59 8.36 31.48
C MET A 6 -8.08 8.13 31.38
N ARG A 7 -7.58 7.85 30.17
CA ARG A 7 -6.14 7.72 29.93
C ARG A 7 -5.42 9.01 30.32
N SER A 8 -4.21 8.88 30.85
CA SER A 8 -3.36 10.04 31.16
C SER A 8 -3.00 10.80 29.88
N PRO A 9 -2.70 12.11 29.96
CA PRO A 9 -2.35 12.94 28.80
C PRO A 9 -1.12 12.47 28.00
N ALA A 10 -0.33 11.53 28.54
CA ALA A 10 0.96 11.08 28.00
C ALA A 10 0.88 10.12 26.80
N ASP A 11 -0.31 9.69 26.40
CA ASP A 11 -0.49 8.65 25.37
C ASP A 11 -0.91 9.19 23.99
N ARG A 12 -0.96 10.53 23.84
CA ARG A 12 -1.28 11.19 22.57
C ARG A 12 -0.01 11.32 21.73
N PRO A 13 0.02 10.86 20.47
CA PRO A 13 1.16 11.13 19.61
C PRO A 13 1.33 12.63 19.42
N ASP A 14 2.51 13.17 19.70
CA ASP A 14 2.87 14.55 19.37
C ASP A 14 2.97 14.70 17.85
N LEU A 15 1.84 15.01 17.22
CA LEU A 15 1.75 15.28 15.80
C LEU A 15 2.14 16.74 15.54
N ARG A 16 3.06 16.97 14.59
CA ARG A 16 3.44 18.33 14.17
C ARG A 16 2.30 19.01 13.40
N VAL A 17 1.58 18.25 12.58
CA VAL A 17 0.43 18.72 11.81
C VAL A 17 -0.79 17.89 12.17
N ARG A 18 -1.93 18.54 12.40
CA ARG A 18 -3.20 17.84 12.67
C ARG A 18 -3.70 17.13 11.40
N PRO A 19 -4.02 15.82 11.44
CA PRO A 19 -4.54 15.09 10.31
C PRO A 19 -5.85 15.68 9.77
N ARG A 20 -5.89 15.89 8.46
CA ARG A 20 -7.07 16.33 7.70
C ARG A 20 -7.13 15.51 6.42
N ILE A 21 -8.33 15.10 6.01
CA ILE A 21 -8.56 14.25 4.83
C ILE A 21 -7.83 14.80 3.59
N TRP A 22 -7.95 16.10 3.32
CA TRP A 22 -7.33 16.71 2.13
C TRP A 22 -5.80 16.58 2.10
N ILE A 23 -5.12 16.54 3.27
CA ILE A 23 -3.66 16.34 3.32
C ILE A 23 -3.32 14.94 2.84
N GLY A 24 -4.06 13.92 3.28
CA GLY A 24 -3.86 12.55 2.81
C GLY A 24 -4.13 12.39 1.31
N ILE A 25 -5.17 13.05 0.80
CA ILE A 25 -5.47 13.08 -0.64
C ILE A 25 -4.32 13.75 -1.40
N ALA A 26 -3.86 14.92 -0.94
CA ALA A 26 -2.76 15.65 -1.57
C ALA A 26 -1.46 14.84 -1.58
N VAL A 27 -1.19 14.06 -0.53
CA VAL A 27 -0.04 13.14 -0.48
C VAL A 27 -0.14 12.07 -1.56
N VAL A 28 -1.29 11.40 -1.69
CA VAL A 28 -1.46 10.34 -2.70
C VAL A 28 -1.36 10.93 -4.11
N VAL A 29 -2.05 12.04 -4.38
CA VAL A 29 -1.98 12.71 -5.69
C VAL A 29 -0.56 13.18 -5.99
N GLY A 30 0.14 13.77 -5.00
CA GLY A 30 1.51 14.22 -5.15
C GLY A 30 2.50 13.07 -5.40
N TYR A 31 2.31 11.94 -4.72
CA TYR A 31 3.09 10.72 -4.97
C TYR A 31 2.88 10.21 -6.40
N VAL A 32 1.62 10.07 -6.82
CA VAL A 32 1.28 9.62 -8.17
C VAL A 32 1.86 10.57 -9.22
N ALA A 33 1.71 11.88 -9.05
CA ALA A 33 2.29 12.87 -9.96
C ALA A 33 3.83 12.76 -10.03
N LEU A 34 4.51 12.63 -8.88
CA LEU A 34 5.96 12.48 -8.83
C LEU A 34 6.40 11.22 -9.60
N VAL A 35 5.73 10.09 -9.37
CA VAL A 35 6.03 8.84 -10.06
C VAL A 35 5.78 9.01 -11.57
N SER A 36 4.58 9.39 -11.98
CA SER A 36 4.22 9.52 -13.40
C SER A 36 5.13 10.50 -14.15
N ILE A 37 5.46 11.65 -13.56
CA ILE A 37 6.38 12.62 -14.17
C ILE A 37 7.77 12.02 -14.31
N THR A 38 8.30 11.40 -13.26
CA THR A 38 9.65 10.82 -13.30
C THR A 38 9.75 9.69 -14.32
N GLN A 39 8.74 8.82 -14.38
CA GLN A 39 8.68 7.74 -15.36
C GLN A 39 8.57 8.28 -16.79
N HIS A 40 7.72 9.29 -17.02
CA HIS A 40 7.62 9.93 -18.32
C HIS A 40 8.96 10.56 -18.76
N LEU A 41 9.65 11.26 -17.85
CA LEU A 41 10.96 11.87 -18.10
C LEU A 41 12.08 10.84 -18.32
N SER A 42 11.89 9.58 -17.91
CA SER A 42 12.87 8.52 -18.15
C SER A 42 12.99 8.14 -19.63
N GLY A 43 11.96 8.45 -20.43
CA GLY A 43 11.88 8.08 -21.85
C GLY A 43 11.63 6.59 -22.10
N VAL A 44 11.34 5.80 -21.06
CA VAL A 44 11.01 4.37 -21.18
C VAL A 44 9.49 4.19 -21.29
N PRO A 45 8.97 3.69 -22.43
CA PRO A 45 7.54 3.39 -22.59
C PRO A 45 7.06 2.31 -21.60
N TYR A 46 5.78 2.34 -21.22
CA TYR A 46 5.21 1.35 -20.31
C TYR A 46 5.39 -0.12 -20.77
N PRO A 47 5.20 -0.47 -22.07
CA PRO A 47 5.38 -1.84 -22.53
C PRO A 47 6.81 -2.38 -22.36
N ASP A 48 7.80 -1.49 -22.34
CA ASP A 48 9.23 -1.83 -22.30
C ASP A 48 9.75 -1.88 -20.83
N LEU A 49 8.87 -1.58 -19.86
CA LEU A 49 9.20 -1.64 -18.44
C LEU A 49 9.52 -3.09 -18.07
N GLY A 50 10.75 -3.30 -17.62
CA GLY A 50 11.19 -4.64 -17.25
C GLY A 50 11.76 -5.45 -18.41
N ASP A 51 11.98 -4.89 -19.60
CA ASP A 51 12.68 -5.59 -20.71
C ASP A 51 14.15 -5.92 -20.40
N ASN A 52 14.82 -5.11 -19.60
CA ASN A 52 16.14 -5.40 -19.06
C ASN A 52 16.38 -4.56 -17.79
N GLY A 53 17.53 -4.75 -17.13
CA GLY A 53 17.84 -4.04 -15.91
C GLY A 53 17.87 -2.52 -16.07
N SER A 54 18.30 -2.01 -17.23
CA SER A 54 18.35 -0.57 -17.51
C SER A 54 16.95 0.03 -17.66
N THR A 55 16.07 -0.60 -18.44
CA THR A 55 14.69 -0.09 -18.61
C THR A 55 13.92 -0.19 -17.31
N LEU A 56 14.10 -1.27 -16.53
CA LEU A 56 13.49 -1.40 -15.20
C LEU A 56 13.98 -0.33 -14.23
N PHE A 57 15.29 -0.10 -14.15
CA PHE A 57 15.85 0.87 -13.21
C PHE A 57 15.49 2.31 -13.59
N ARG A 58 15.61 2.69 -14.87
CA ARG A 58 15.29 4.05 -15.33
C ARG A 58 13.80 4.31 -15.35
N GLY A 59 13.02 3.36 -15.86
CA GLY A 59 11.58 3.47 -16.03
C GLY A 59 10.78 3.27 -14.74
N VAL A 60 11.33 2.62 -13.71
CA VAL A 60 10.65 2.41 -12.43
C VAL A 60 11.53 2.82 -11.24
N GLY A 61 12.73 2.26 -11.12
CA GLY A 61 13.60 2.39 -9.95
C GLY A 61 13.87 3.83 -9.49
N ILE A 62 14.19 4.75 -10.42
CA ILE A 62 14.44 6.16 -10.08
C ILE A 62 13.21 6.81 -9.43
N SER A 63 12.02 6.58 -9.99
CA SER A 63 10.77 7.14 -9.46
C SER A 63 10.47 6.65 -8.04
N LEU A 64 10.78 5.39 -7.74
CA LEU A 64 10.61 4.81 -6.40
C LEU A 64 11.59 5.39 -5.39
N ILE A 65 12.85 5.61 -5.77
CA ILE A 65 13.84 6.25 -4.90
C ILE A 65 13.40 7.67 -4.54
N LEU A 66 13.01 8.47 -5.55
CA LEU A 66 12.52 9.83 -5.32
C LEU A 66 11.23 9.84 -4.50
N GLY A 67 10.30 8.93 -4.78
CA GLY A 67 9.06 8.75 -4.03
C GLY A 67 9.33 8.39 -2.57
N ALA A 68 10.27 7.47 -2.31
CA ALA A 68 10.63 7.05 -0.96
C ALA A 68 11.23 8.21 -0.15
N ILE A 69 12.12 9.00 -0.76
CA ILE A 69 12.70 10.19 -0.14
C ILE A 69 11.58 11.21 0.16
N ALA A 70 10.76 11.55 -0.84
CA ALA A 70 9.70 12.53 -0.70
C ALA A 70 8.70 12.14 0.40
N LEU A 71 8.24 10.89 0.42
CA LEU A 71 7.30 10.39 1.41
C LEU A 71 7.92 10.31 2.81
N THR A 72 9.21 9.98 2.94
CA THR A 72 9.94 10.02 4.21
C THR A 72 10.01 11.44 4.76
N VAL A 73 10.34 12.41 3.91
CA VAL A 73 10.38 13.84 4.27
C VAL A 73 8.99 14.31 4.69
N VAL A 74 7.96 14.06 3.88
CA VAL A 74 6.57 14.47 4.19
C VAL A 74 6.09 13.83 5.48
N THR A 75 6.29 12.53 5.69
CA THR A 75 5.89 11.82 6.92
C THR A 75 6.58 12.43 8.16
N THR A 76 7.85 12.80 8.02
CA THR A 76 8.65 13.43 9.09
C THR A 76 8.18 14.85 9.39
N LEU A 77 7.92 15.67 8.36
CA LEU A 77 7.44 17.04 8.50
C LEU A 77 6.05 17.09 9.14
N LEU A 78 5.16 16.17 8.77
CA LEU A 78 3.84 16.03 9.37
C LEU A 78 3.90 15.49 10.81
N GLY A 79 4.96 14.76 11.16
CA GLY A 79 5.07 14.05 12.43
C GLY A 79 4.15 12.83 12.52
N TRP A 80 3.85 12.19 11.39
CA TRP A 80 2.82 11.13 11.30
C TRP A 80 3.37 9.70 11.37
N TRP A 81 4.67 9.51 11.64
CA TRP A 81 5.29 8.18 11.68
C TRP A 81 4.53 7.17 12.57
N ARG A 82 4.15 7.57 13.80
CA ARG A 82 3.44 6.67 14.72
C ARG A 82 2.06 6.24 14.19
N PRO A 83 1.13 7.14 13.84
CA PRO A 83 -0.18 6.74 13.31
C PRO A 83 -0.12 6.11 11.91
N ALA A 84 0.89 6.45 11.10
CA ALA A 84 1.08 5.82 9.79
C ALA A 84 1.50 4.35 9.93
N ILE A 85 2.49 4.08 10.79
CA ILE A 85 3.10 2.75 10.91
C ILE A 85 2.35 1.84 11.88
N ARG A 86 1.77 2.35 12.98
CA ARG A 86 1.19 1.51 14.04
C ARG A 86 -0.31 1.68 14.18
N GLU A 87 -0.99 0.56 14.41
CA GLU A 87 -2.39 0.54 14.85
C GLU A 87 -2.49 0.90 16.34
N GLN A 88 -3.56 1.59 16.73
CA GLN A 88 -3.84 1.82 18.16
C GLN A 88 -4.42 0.55 18.80
N HIS A 89 -5.27 -0.16 18.06
CA HIS A 89 -5.98 -1.34 18.49
C HIS A 89 -5.92 -2.41 17.37
N ARG A 90 -5.19 -3.49 17.65
CA ARG A 90 -5.15 -4.65 16.76
C ARG A 90 -6.55 -5.26 16.59
N ALA A 91 -6.78 -5.89 15.45
CA ALA A 91 -7.99 -6.65 15.21
C ALA A 91 -8.19 -7.72 16.29
N THR A 92 -9.41 -7.81 16.82
CA THR A 92 -9.78 -8.83 17.81
C THR A 92 -9.88 -10.21 17.16
N SER A 93 -10.36 -10.27 15.93
CA SER A 93 -10.42 -11.48 15.13
C SER A 93 -9.18 -11.63 14.27
N ARG A 94 -8.52 -12.80 14.35
CA ARG A 94 -7.28 -13.10 13.61
C ARG A 94 -7.44 -14.09 12.47
N TRP A 95 -8.59 -14.78 12.38
CA TRP A 95 -8.82 -15.75 11.30
C TRP A 95 -8.72 -15.14 9.88
N PRO A 96 -9.03 -13.84 9.63
CA PRO A 96 -8.84 -13.26 8.30
C PRO A 96 -7.39 -13.27 7.81
N VAL A 97 -6.40 -13.62 8.65
CA VAL A 97 -5.00 -13.86 8.26
C VAL A 97 -4.85 -14.92 7.16
N ILE A 98 -5.87 -15.76 6.95
CA ILE A 98 -5.91 -16.71 5.83
C ILE A 98 -5.72 -15.99 4.49
N ALA A 99 -6.31 -14.81 4.28
CA ALA A 99 -6.19 -14.08 3.02
C ALA A 99 -4.73 -13.68 2.70
N PRO A 100 -4.00 -12.95 3.57
CA PRO A 100 -2.58 -12.67 3.32
C PRO A 100 -1.72 -13.93 3.30
N ALA A 101 -2.04 -14.98 4.07
CA ALA A 101 -1.30 -16.24 4.02
C ALA A 101 -1.42 -16.94 2.65
N LEU A 102 -2.64 -17.03 2.10
CA LEU A 102 -2.88 -17.58 0.75
C LEU A 102 -2.18 -16.74 -0.31
N MET A 103 -2.20 -15.41 -0.16
CA MET A 103 -1.49 -14.52 -1.08
C MET A 103 0.02 -14.76 -1.05
N THR A 104 0.61 -14.87 0.15
CA THR A 104 2.03 -15.24 0.30
C THR A 104 2.34 -16.57 -0.37
N VAL A 105 1.51 -17.60 -0.19
CA VAL A 105 1.71 -18.91 -0.83
C VAL A 105 1.68 -18.76 -2.36
N LEU A 106 0.72 -18.02 -2.91
CA LEU A 106 0.65 -17.74 -4.35
C LEU A 106 1.94 -17.08 -4.86
N MET A 107 2.47 -16.09 -4.15
CA MET A 107 3.72 -15.41 -4.53
C MET A 107 4.92 -16.34 -4.47
N LEU A 108 5.01 -17.19 -3.45
CA LEU A 108 6.08 -18.19 -3.35
C LEU A 108 6.01 -19.20 -4.49
N LEU A 109 4.80 -19.64 -4.88
CA LEU A 109 4.62 -20.50 -6.05
C LEU A 109 5.07 -19.80 -7.34
N ASN A 110 4.71 -18.54 -7.54
CA ASN A 110 5.19 -17.74 -8.68
C ASN A 110 6.72 -17.67 -8.73
N LEU A 111 7.39 -17.47 -7.59
CA LEU A 111 8.85 -17.43 -7.51
C LEU A 111 9.48 -18.81 -7.76
N ILE A 112 8.87 -19.89 -7.28
CA ILE A 112 9.33 -21.25 -7.56
C ILE A 112 9.25 -21.57 -9.06
N GLY A 113 8.21 -21.10 -9.74
CA GLY A 113 8.03 -21.30 -11.18
C GLY A 113 8.74 -20.27 -12.07
N THR A 114 9.45 -19.29 -11.51
CA THR A 114 10.18 -18.28 -12.28
C THR A 114 11.37 -18.90 -13.03
N ASP A 115 11.60 -18.46 -14.26
CA ASP A 115 12.79 -18.82 -15.04
C ASP A 115 14.01 -18.00 -14.57
N TRP A 116 14.62 -18.45 -13.48
CA TRP A 116 15.82 -17.82 -12.92
C TRP A 116 17.04 -17.88 -13.85
N GLY A 117 17.03 -18.74 -14.87
CA GLY A 117 18.09 -18.80 -15.88
C GLY A 117 18.09 -17.58 -16.81
N ALA A 118 16.94 -16.91 -16.95
CA ALA A 118 16.78 -15.70 -17.75
C ALA A 118 17.18 -14.41 -17.00
N TYR A 119 17.54 -14.51 -15.71
CA TYR A 119 17.92 -13.36 -14.89
C TYR A 119 19.39 -13.01 -15.04
N ASP A 120 19.69 -11.88 -15.67
CA ASP A 120 21.03 -11.28 -15.60
C ASP A 120 21.23 -10.46 -14.32
N LEU A 121 22.49 -10.17 -13.99
CA LEU A 121 22.85 -9.42 -12.77
C LEU A 121 22.23 -8.01 -12.74
N SER A 122 22.09 -7.36 -13.89
CA SER A 122 21.54 -6.00 -13.99
C SER A 122 20.05 -5.98 -13.69
N PHE A 123 19.31 -6.98 -14.19
CA PHE A 123 17.90 -7.14 -13.96
C PHE A 123 17.65 -7.51 -12.50
N PHE A 124 18.44 -8.42 -11.94
CA PHE A 124 18.37 -8.76 -10.52
C PHE A 124 18.58 -7.53 -9.63
N ALA A 125 19.64 -6.75 -9.89
CA ALA A 125 19.91 -5.52 -9.13
C ALA A 125 18.78 -4.49 -9.25
N ALA A 126 18.23 -4.29 -10.46
CA ALA A 126 17.09 -3.41 -10.68
C ALA A 126 15.82 -3.91 -9.96
N SER A 127 15.61 -5.23 -9.90
CA SER A 127 14.47 -5.85 -9.21
C SER A 127 14.52 -5.64 -7.70
N LEU A 128 15.70 -5.56 -7.10
CA LEU A 128 15.82 -5.24 -5.67
C LEU A 128 15.35 -3.83 -5.33
N VAL A 129 15.47 -2.88 -6.27
CA VAL A 129 14.94 -1.51 -6.08
C VAL A 129 13.42 -1.51 -6.04
N LEU A 130 12.75 -2.47 -6.69
CA LEU A 130 11.29 -2.64 -6.64
C LEU A 130 10.76 -2.93 -5.23
N LEU A 131 11.60 -3.38 -4.30
CA LEU A 131 11.19 -3.53 -2.91
C LEU A 131 10.73 -2.20 -2.29
N LEU A 132 11.16 -1.06 -2.86
CA LEU A 132 10.68 0.27 -2.47
C LEU A 132 9.22 0.53 -2.86
N VAL A 133 8.63 -0.21 -3.82
CA VAL A 133 7.19 -0.11 -4.13
C VAL A 133 6.37 -0.37 -2.87
N GLY A 134 6.70 -1.48 -2.17
CA GLY A 134 6.03 -1.85 -0.93
C GLY A 134 6.12 -0.76 0.13
N PHE A 135 7.23 -0.03 0.24
CA PHE A 135 7.32 1.11 1.16
C PHE A 135 6.50 2.31 0.69
N THR A 136 6.73 2.76 -0.55
CA THR A 136 6.21 4.03 -1.10
C THR A 136 4.69 4.02 -1.21
N GLU A 137 4.13 2.98 -1.79
CA GLU A 137 2.69 2.91 -2.01
C GLU A 137 1.92 2.67 -0.71
N GLU A 138 2.46 1.83 0.18
CA GLU A 138 1.82 1.59 1.48
C GLU A 138 1.92 2.79 2.41
N ILE A 139 3.06 3.50 2.47
CA ILE A 139 3.16 4.71 3.30
C ILE A 139 2.23 5.81 2.77
N ALA A 140 2.06 5.94 1.45
CA ALA A 140 1.11 6.91 0.88
C ALA A 140 -0.35 6.54 1.18
N THR A 141 -0.75 5.29 0.89
CA THR A 141 -2.17 4.87 0.89
C THR A 141 -2.66 4.31 2.24
N ARG A 142 -1.86 3.49 2.94
CA ARG A 142 -2.23 2.87 4.23
C ARG A 142 -1.53 3.52 5.43
N GLY A 143 -0.51 4.34 5.20
CA GLY A 143 0.12 5.17 6.21
C GLY A 143 -0.58 6.53 6.34
N LEU A 144 -0.27 7.43 5.42
CA LEU A 144 -0.64 8.84 5.47
C LEU A 144 -2.10 9.07 5.12
N LEU A 145 -2.63 8.44 4.06
CA LEU A 145 -4.04 8.56 3.72
C LEU A 145 -4.93 7.94 4.81
N VAL A 146 -4.61 6.77 5.37
CA VAL A 146 -5.37 6.20 6.50
C VAL A 146 -5.31 7.10 7.74
N THR A 147 -4.13 7.65 8.07
CA THR A 147 -3.98 8.64 9.16
C THR A 147 -4.92 9.83 8.95
N ALA A 148 -5.01 10.34 7.72
CA ALA A 148 -5.89 11.44 7.35
C ALA A 148 -7.38 11.05 7.41
N LEU A 149 -7.78 9.88 6.88
CA LEU A 149 -9.17 9.41 6.86
C LEU A 149 -9.70 9.14 8.27
N ARG A 150 -8.88 8.56 9.15
CA ARG A 150 -9.21 8.30 10.58
C ARG A 150 -9.42 9.57 11.41
N SER A 151 -9.12 10.75 10.87
CA SER A 151 -9.49 12.03 11.51
C SER A 151 -11.01 12.26 11.54
N ARG A 152 -11.79 11.64 10.64
CA ARG A 152 -13.24 11.89 10.53
C ARG A 152 -14.08 10.66 10.23
N LEU A 153 -13.53 9.66 9.56
CA LEU A 153 -14.29 8.54 9.04
C LEU A 153 -14.29 7.34 10.01
N GLY A 154 -15.32 6.51 9.90
CA GLY A 154 -15.33 5.18 10.51
C GLY A 154 -14.46 4.21 9.70
N GLU A 155 -13.96 3.18 10.36
CA GLU A 155 -12.94 2.30 9.78
C GLU A 155 -13.36 1.59 8.49
N GLY A 156 -14.65 1.28 8.31
CA GLY A 156 -15.15 0.73 7.04
C GLY A 156 -14.89 1.65 5.85
N TRP A 157 -15.11 2.95 6.00
CA TRP A 157 -14.78 3.93 4.95
C TRP A 157 -13.27 4.14 4.81
N VAL A 158 -12.52 4.07 5.91
CA VAL A 158 -11.05 4.17 5.89
C VAL A 158 -10.45 3.04 5.06
N TRP A 159 -10.86 1.79 5.32
CA TRP A 159 -10.48 0.62 4.53
C TRP A 159 -10.85 0.82 3.06
N PHE A 160 -12.14 1.09 2.78
CA PHE A 160 -12.64 1.15 1.42
C PHE A 160 -11.91 2.22 0.60
N LEU A 161 -11.79 3.45 1.12
CA LEU A 161 -11.19 4.56 0.39
C LEU A 161 -9.67 4.41 0.22
N SER A 162 -8.97 3.83 1.21
CA SER A 162 -7.52 3.57 1.07
C SER A 162 -7.24 2.46 0.06
N SER A 163 -8.04 1.39 0.05
CA SER A 163 -7.96 0.34 -0.97
C SER A 163 -8.36 0.84 -2.36
N LEU A 164 -9.39 1.69 -2.44
CA LEU A 164 -9.83 2.30 -3.69
C LEU A 164 -8.76 3.23 -4.27
N ALA A 165 -8.16 4.10 -3.46
CA ALA A 165 -7.08 4.98 -3.89
C ALA A 165 -5.88 4.19 -4.44
N PHE A 166 -5.54 3.07 -3.79
CA PHE A 166 -4.47 2.18 -4.23
C PHE A 166 -4.76 1.46 -5.55
N GLY A 167 -6.02 1.06 -5.79
CA GLY A 167 -6.42 0.59 -7.11
C GLY A 167 -6.31 1.70 -8.15
N LEU A 168 -7.01 2.82 -7.91
CA LEU A 168 -7.18 3.90 -8.89
C LEU A 168 -5.89 4.58 -9.31
N MET A 169 -4.86 4.63 -8.47
CA MET A 169 -3.59 5.25 -8.86
C MET A 169 -2.93 4.58 -10.06
N HIS A 170 -3.26 3.32 -10.34
CA HIS A 170 -2.74 2.58 -11.50
C HIS A 170 -3.34 3.04 -12.84
N TYR A 171 -4.45 3.79 -12.85
CA TYR A 171 -4.99 4.31 -14.11
C TYR A 171 -4.05 5.28 -14.83
N VAL A 172 -3.05 5.83 -14.15
CA VAL A 172 -1.99 6.61 -14.82
C VAL A 172 -1.22 5.79 -15.85
N ASN A 173 -1.19 4.46 -15.73
CA ASN A 173 -0.52 3.58 -16.68
C ASN A 173 -1.15 3.63 -18.08
N VAL A 174 -2.45 3.95 -18.19
CA VAL A 174 -3.11 4.19 -19.49
C VAL A 174 -2.44 5.36 -20.21
N LEU A 175 -2.11 6.42 -19.46
CA LEU A 175 -1.42 7.60 -20.01
C LEU A 175 0.03 7.29 -20.41
N SER A 176 0.63 6.26 -19.80
CA SER A 176 1.97 5.76 -20.09
C SER A 176 2.01 4.71 -21.21
N GLY A 177 0.86 4.31 -21.77
CA GLY A 177 0.77 3.41 -22.93
C GLY A 177 0.29 1.98 -22.63
N GLN A 178 -0.19 1.68 -21.41
CA GLN A 178 -0.83 0.40 -21.13
C GLN A 178 -2.25 0.35 -21.70
N ASP A 179 -2.67 -0.82 -22.19
CA ASP A 179 -4.05 -1.05 -22.64
C ASP A 179 -5.08 -0.82 -21.52
N PHE A 180 -6.18 -0.16 -21.83
CA PHE A 180 -7.23 0.20 -20.87
C PHE A 180 -7.86 -1.00 -20.18
N GLY A 181 -8.10 -2.10 -20.91
CA GLY A 181 -8.67 -3.33 -20.36
C GLY A 181 -7.71 -3.97 -19.35
N ARG A 182 -6.42 -4.07 -19.71
CA ARG A 182 -5.36 -4.55 -18.82
C ARG A 182 -5.20 -3.66 -17.58
N THR A 183 -5.22 -2.33 -17.74
CA THR A 183 -5.14 -1.42 -16.59
C THR A 183 -6.37 -1.54 -15.70
N SER A 184 -7.57 -1.70 -16.26
CA SER A 184 -8.80 -1.89 -15.47
C SER A 184 -8.75 -3.17 -14.63
N PHE A 185 -8.21 -4.26 -15.20
CA PHE A 185 -7.93 -5.49 -14.44
C PHE A 185 -6.90 -5.25 -13.33
N GLN A 186 -5.80 -4.54 -13.62
CA GLN A 186 -4.79 -4.17 -12.63
C GLN A 186 -5.39 -3.35 -11.49
N VAL A 187 -6.24 -2.36 -11.78
CA VAL A 187 -6.93 -1.52 -10.79
C VAL A 187 -7.83 -2.37 -9.88
N LEU A 188 -8.61 -3.30 -10.44
CA LEU A 188 -9.45 -4.21 -9.67
C LEU A 188 -8.60 -5.14 -8.78
N SER A 189 -7.57 -5.75 -9.36
CA SER A 189 -6.67 -6.65 -8.63
C SER A 189 -5.95 -5.91 -7.50
N ALA A 190 -5.45 -4.70 -7.76
CA ALA A 190 -4.82 -3.84 -6.77
C ALA A 190 -5.80 -3.43 -5.65
N PHE A 191 -7.06 -3.07 -5.96
CA PHE A 191 -8.07 -2.81 -4.94
C PHE A 191 -8.29 -4.01 -4.00
N LEU A 192 -8.40 -5.20 -4.58
CA LEU A 192 -8.58 -6.45 -3.85
C LEU A 192 -7.35 -6.82 -3.00
N PHE A 193 -6.16 -6.74 -3.58
CA PHE A 193 -4.90 -6.95 -2.86
C PHE A 193 -4.72 -5.90 -1.75
N GLY A 194 -5.14 -4.67 -2.01
CA GLY A 194 -5.21 -3.60 -1.03
C GLY A 194 -6.05 -3.94 0.20
N THR A 195 -7.12 -4.71 0.01
CA THR A 195 -7.92 -5.25 1.11
C THR A 195 -7.16 -6.32 1.91
N VAL A 196 -6.43 -7.21 1.23
CA VAL A 196 -5.55 -8.20 1.86
C VAL A 196 -4.49 -7.51 2.72
N LEU A 197 -3.83 -6.47 2.20
CA LEU A 197 -2.82 -5.68 2.90
C LEU A 197 -3.42 -4.94 4.12
N TYR A 198 -4.63 -4.40 3.98
CA TYR A 198 -5.33 -3.77 5.10
C TYR A 198 -5.64 -4.75 6.22
N ILE A 199 -6.11 -5.96 5.88
CA ILE A 199 -6.31 -7.06 6.85
C ILE A 199 -5.01 -7.37 7.58
N LEU A 200 -3.91 -7.53 6.82
CA LEU A 200 -2.60 -7.84 7.38
C LEU A 200 -2.13 -6.75 8.36
N ARG A 201 -2.28 -5.47 8.00
CA ARG A 201 -1.98 -4.32 8.87
C ARG A 201 -2.80 -4.37 10.16
N ARG A 202 -4.13 -4.57 10.07
CA ARG A 202 -5.02 -4.60 11.25
C ARG A 202 -4.72 -5.76 12.19
N ILE A 203 -4.37 -6.94 11.66
CA ILE A 203 -4.04 -8.13 12.46
C ILE A 203 -2.68 -7.99 13.14
N THR A 204 -1.66 -7.59 12.39
CA THR A 204 -0.29 -7.49 12.91
C THR A 204 -0.07 -6.24 13.77
N GLY A 205 -0.89 -5.21 13.57
CA GLY A 205 -0.79 -3.93 14.26
C GLY A 205 0.30 -3.01 13.71
N THR A 206 0.89 -3.35 12.56
CA THR A 206 1.95 -2.57 11.92
C THR A 206 1.83 -2.59 10.40
N LEU A 207 2.17 -1.47 9.76
CA LEU A 207 2.20 -1.34 8.30
C LEU A 207 3.35 -2.13 7.65
N VAL A 208 4.40 -2.43 8.42
CA VAL A 208 5.63 -3.05 7.91
C VAL A 208 5.37 -4.39 7.21
N TRP A 209 4.47 -5.22 7.74
CA TRP A 209 4.16 -6.51 7.11
C TRP A 209 3.39 -6.37 5.79
N ALA A 210 2.56 -5.33 5.67
CA ALA A 210 1.93 -4.99 4.39
C ALA A 210 2.97 -4.50 3.38
N MET A 211 3.94 -3.67 3.81
CA MET A 211 5.06 -3.24 2.96
C MET A 211 5.87 -4.42 2.43
N VAL A 212 6.19 -5.39 3.29
CA VAL A 212 6.94 -6.59 2.90
C VAL A 212 6.14 -7.47 1.94
N LEU A 213 4.87 -7.74 2.26
CA LEU A 213 4.02 -8.56 1.39
C LEU A 213 3.82 -7.88 0.03
N HIS A 214 3.62 -6.57 0.01
CA HIS A 214 3.50 -5.81 -1.23
C HIS A 214 4.80 -5.82 -2.03
N ALA A 215 5.95 -5.56 -1.41
CA ALA A 215 7.25 -5.66 -2.09
C ALA A 215 7.48 -7.05 -2.72
N LEU A 216 7.04 -8.12 -2.04
CA LEU A 216 7.09 -9.48 -2.56
C LEU A 216 6.18 -9.68 -3.77
N TRP A 217 5.04 -8.99 -3.83
CA TRP A 217 4.09 -9.08 -4.95
C TRP A 217 4.74 -8.57 -6.23
N ASP A 218 5.19 -7.33 -6.19
CA ASP A 218 5.81 -6.66 -7.33
C ASP A 218 7.06 -7.41 -7.78
N PHE A 219 7.91 -7.83 -6.84
CA PHE A 219 9.07 -8.63 -7.18
C PHE A 219 8.67 -9.93 -7.91
N ALA A 220 7.64 -10.66 -7.44
CA ALA A 220 7.18 -11.87 -8.09
C ALA A 220 6.53 -11.62 -9.47
N VAL A 221 5.81 -10.50 -9.65
CA VAL A 221 5.21 -10.12 -10.94
C VAL A 221 6.29 -9.80 -11.97
N PHE A 222 7.28 -8.99 -11.62
CA PHE A 222 8.41 -8.70 -12.53
C PHE A 222 9.26 -9.94 -12.80
N ALA A 223 9.40 -10.83 -11.81
CA ALA A 223 10.15 -12.07 -11.97
C ALA A 223 9.50 -13.06 -12.91
N THR A 224 8.21 -13.31 -12.74
CA THR A 224 7.45 -14.18 -13.64
C THR A 224 7.30 -13.61 -15.04
N GLY A 225 7.41 -12.28 -15.21
CA GLY A 225 7.45 -11.63 -16.53
C GLY A 225 8.75 -11.86 -17.32
N LYS A 226 9.76 -12.53 -16.75
CA LYS A 226 11.04 -12.83 -17.41
C LYS A 226 11.18 -14.29 -17.81
N GLY A 227 11.72 -14.49 -19.02
CA GLY A 227 12.04 -15.82 -19.55
C GLY A 227 10.79 -16.63 -19.86
N HIS A 228 10.88 -17.94 -19.67
CA HIS A 228 9.79 -18.88 -19.89
C HIS A 228 9.39 -19.53 -18.56
N PRO A 229 8.55 -18.87 -17.76
CA PRO A 229 8.19 -19.39 -16.45
C PRO A 229 7.32 -20.65 -16.58
N ALA A 230 7.22 -21.42 -15.50
CA ALA A 230 6.42 -22.63 -15.46
C ALA A 230 4.93 -22.33 -15.73
N SER A 231 4.20 -23.28 -16.32
CA SER A 231 2.80 -23.09 -16.75
C SER A 231 1.81 -22.79 -15.62
N PHE A 232 2.17 -23.08 -14.38
CA PHE A 232 1.38 -22.75 -13.19
C PHE A 232 1.65 -21.33 -12.67
N THR A 233 2.62 -20.60 -13.22
CA THR A 233 2.86 -19.19 -12.87
C THR A 233 1.88 -18.29 -13.61
N GLY A 234 1.59 -17.12 -13.04
CA GLY A 234 0.68 -16.17 -13.70
C GLY A 234 -0.73 -16.71 -13.87
N MET A 235 -1.20 -17.55 -12.93
CA MET A 235 -2.60 -18.00 -12.82
C MET A 235 -3.52 -16.80 -12.49
N GLY A 236 -3.67 -15.89 -13.45
CA GLY A 236 -4.53 -14.73 -13.37
C GLY A 236 -5.93 -15.18 -12.96
N GLY A 237 -6.40 -14.67 -11.83
CA GLY A 237 -7.69 -15.01 -11.24
C GLY A 237 -7.61 -15.64 -9.86
N LEU A 238 -6.55 -16.37 -9.50
CA LEU A 238 -6.44 -16.91 -8.13
C LEU A 238 -6.26 -15.77 -7.11
N GLU A 239 -5.51 -14.74 -7.47
CA GLU A 239 -5.40 -13.50 -6.71
C GLU A 239 -6.76 -12.80 -6.55
N LEU A 240 -7.63 -12.87 -7.57
CA LEU A 240 -8.97 -12.30 -7.50
C LEU A 240 -9.86 -13.10 -6.54
N LEU A 241 -9.75 -14.43 -6.52
CA LEU A 241 -10.49 -15.28 -5.58
C LEU A 241 -10.05 -15.02 -4.12
N ILE A 242 -8.73 -14.94 -3.88
CA ILE A 242 -8.18 -14.58 -2.56
C ILE A 242 -8.65 -13.18 -2.16
N GLY A 243 -8.63 -12.24 -3.12
CA GLY A 243 -9.14 -10.89 -2.97
C GLY A 243 -10.62 -10.80 -2.63
N ALA A 244 -11.47 -11.55 -3.34
CA ALA A 244 -12.90 -11.62 -3.09
C ALA A 244 -13.20 -12.23 -1.71
N PHE A 245 -12.47 -13.26 -1.32
CA PHE A 245 -12.50 -13.78 0.05
C PHE A 245 -12.10 -12.71 1.07
N ALA A 246 -11.07 -11.92 0.78
CA ALA A 246 -10.63 -10.81 1.64
C ALA A 246 -11.70 -9.72 1.79
N LEU A 247 -12.47 -9.40 0.73
CA LEU A 247 -13.59 -8.45 0.81
C LEU A 247 -14.66 -8.88 1.81
N ILE A 248 -14.90 -10.18 1.93
CA ILE A 248 -15.82 -10.73 2.93
C ILE A 248 -15.14 -10.69 4.31
N ALA A 249 -13.93 -11.23 4.41
CA ALA A 249 -13.20 -11.40 5.66
C ALA A 249 -12.82 -10.08 6.35
N VAL A 250 -12.71 -8.97 5.61
CA VAL A 250 -12.31 -7.66 6.16
C VAL A 250 -13.27 -7.16 7.23
N TRP A 251 -14.56 -7.54 7.16
CA TRP A 251 -15.55 -7.16 8.17
C TRP A 251 -15.11 -7.52 9.59
N TRP A 252 -14.46 -8.68 9.78
CA TRP A 252 -14.03 -9.16 11.09
C TRP A 252 -12.85 -8.40 11.68
N VAL A 253 -12.06 -7.69 10.87
CA VAL A 253 -10.96 -6.85 11.36
C VAL A 253 -11.38 -5.40 11.59
N ILE A 254 -12.44 -4.92 10.90
CA ILE A 254 -12.94 -3.54 11.04
C ILE A 254 -14.08 -3.40 12.04
N ARG A 255 -14.90 -4.44 12.27
CA ARG A 255 -16.07 -4.36 13.16
C ARG A 255 -15.66 -4.00 14.58
N GLY A 256 -16.34 -3.00 15.15
CA GLY A 256 -16.07 -2.53 16.52
C GLY A 256 -14.69 -1.88 16.72
N SER A 257 -13.95 -1.59 15.65
CA SER A 257 -12.67 -0.90 15.76
C SER A 257 -12.83 0.57 16.16
N ASN A 258 -11.93 1.05 17.01
CA ASN A 258 -11.86 2.45 17.41
C ASN A 258 -10.46 3.01 17.12
N GLU A 259 -10.22 3.34 15.86
CA GLU A 259 -8.95 3.90 15.36
C GLU A 259 -9.03 5.41 15.12
N ARG A 260 -10.11 6.06 15.56
CA ARG A 260 -10.28 7.51 15.37
C ARG A 260 -9.22 8.27 16.15
N LEU A 261 -8.57 9.21 15.47
CA LEU A 261 -7.67 10.15 16.11
C LEU A 261 -8.54 11.18 16.85
N ALA A 262 -8.56 11.13 18.18
CA ALA A 262 -9.42 12.00 18.99
C ALA A 262 -9.21 13.48 18.65
N GLU A 263 -10.31 14.21 18.39
CA GLU A 263 -10.25 15.66 18.30
C GLU A 263 -9.80 16.22 19.65
N THR A 264 -8.80 17.12 19.63
CA THR A 264 -8.54 17.95 20.80
C THR A 264 -9.79 18.82 21.01
N PRO A 265 -10.49 18.76 22.15
CA PRO A 265 -11.53 19.74 22.42
C PRO A 265 -10.89 21.12 22.25
N ALA A 266 -11.48 21.98 21.42
CA ALA A 266 -11.13 23.39 21.44
C ALA A 266 -11.21 23.80 22.92
N LEU A 267 -10.12 24.36 23.46
CA LEU A 267 -10.13 24.93 24.80
C LEU A 267 -11.39 25.80 24.86
N SER A 268 -12.38 25.37 25.63
CA SER A 268 -13.56 26.18 25.87
C SER A 268 -13.03 27.48 26.44
N SER A 269 -13.22 28.56 25.71
CA SER A 269 -13.07 29.91 26.24
C SER A 269 -14.08 30.01 27.38
N GLN A 270 -13.61 29.73 28.60
CA GLN A 270 -14.37 30.06 29.81
C GLN A 270 -14.58 31.57 29.79
N PRO A 271 -15.83 32.07 29.79
CA PRO A 271 -16.06 33.49 29.95
C PRO A 271 -15.53 33.89 31.33
N ARG A 272 -14.73 34.97 31.35
CA ARG A 272 -14.36 35.66 32.59
C ARG A 272 -15.56 36.37 33.16
#